data_AF-A0A1I7ZEB3-F1
#
_entry.id   AF-A0A1I7ZEB3-F1
#
_cell.length_a   1.000
_cell.length_b   1.000
_cell.length_c   1.000
_cell.angle_alpha   90.00
_cell.angle_beta   90.00
_cell.angle_gamma   90.00
#
_symmetry.space_group_name_H-M   'P 1'
#
loop_
_entity.id
_entity.type
_entity.pdbx_description
1 polymer ?
#
loop_
_entity_poly.entity_id
_entity_poly.type
_entity_poly.pdbx_seq_one_letter_code
_entity_poly.pdbx_strand_id
1 'polypeptide(L)'
;MSASAAFSILTQNPEVCQRIIDEISSWVDLLKEICASENPEVQRRCMQGVANMVASSEKVAAEIMRTDVFHVLVAIVKHSQKGREEAQKEAKRALEAAIRFEVIAPTKRQMFEDTHKVSTIKE
;
A
#
# COMPACT_ATOMS: atom_id res chain seq x y z
N MET A 1 -7.26 -18.21 -1.46
CA MET A 1 -6.79 -17.62 -2.72
C MET A 1 -7.88 -16.86 -3.49
N SER A 2 -9.11 -17.39 -3.60
CA SER A 2 -10.17 -16.75 -4.41
C SER A 2 -10.61 -15.36 -3.90
N ALA A 3 -10.74 -15.18 -2.58
CA ALA A 3 -11.19 -13.89 -2.00
C ALA A 3 -10.16 -12.75 -2.18
N SER A 4 -8.85 -13.03 -2.02
CA SER A 4 -7.79 -12.02 -2.21
C SER A 4 -7.67 -11.57 -3.67
N ALA A 5 -7.93 -12.47 -4.63
CA ALA A 5 -7.99 -12.11 -6.05
C ALA A 5 -9.21 -11.24 -6.36
N ALA A 6 -10.38 -11.62 -5.85
CA ALA A 6 -11.60 -10.83 -6.00
C ALA A 6 -11.45 -9.43 -5.38
N PHE A 7 -10.85 -9.32 -4.20
CA PHE A 7 -10.55 -8.04 -3.55
C PHE A 7 -9.69 -7.14 -4.44
N SER A 8 -8.60 -7.67 -4.99
CA SER A 8 -7.74 -6.89 -5.90
C SER A 8 -8.49 -6.40 -7.15
N ILE A 9 -9.35 -7.23 -7.74
CA ILE A 9 -10.12 -6.87 -8.93
C ILE A 9 -11.19 -5.83 -8.59
N LEU A 10 -11.95 -6.02 -7.51
CA LEU A 10 -13.05 -5.13 -7.12
C LEU A 10 -12.55 -3.73 -6.72
N THR A 11 -11.39 -3.65 -6.09
CA THR A 11 -10.77 -2.37 -5.70
C THR A 11 -10.25 -1.56 -6.88
N GLN A 12 -10.30 -2.08 -8.12
CA GLN A 12 -10.09 -1.24 -9.32
C GLN A 12 -11.23 -0.23 -9.53
N ASN A 13 -12.42 -0.48 -8.96
CA ASN A 13 -13.52 0.47 -8.97
C ASN A 13 -13.42 1.43 -7.76
N PRO A 14 -13.25 2.75 -7.98
CA PRO A 14 -13.12 3.73 -6.90
C PRO A 14 -14.34 3.81 -5.98
N GLU A 15 -15.56 3.55 -6.48
CA GLU A 15 -16.76 3.52 -5.65
C GLU A 15 -16.70 2.39 -4.61
N VAL A 16 -16.14 1.25 -4.99
CA VAL A 16 -15.94 0.12 -4.07
C VAL A 16 -14.93 0.49 -2.99
N CYS A 17 -13.83 1.14 -3.36
CA CYS A 17 -12.82 1.61 -2.40
C CYS A 17 -13.42 2.56 -1.38
N GLN A 18 -14.27 3.48 -1.83
CA GLN A 18 -14.95 4.40 -0.93
C GLN A 18 -15.93 3.69 0.01
N ARG A 19 -16.76 2.77 -0.51
CA ARG A 19 -17.69 1.98 0.31
C ARG A 19 -16.99 1.11 1.34
N ILE A 20 -15.79 0.58 1.04
CA ILE A 20 -14.99 -0.16 2.03
C ILE A 20 -14.67 0.74 3.23
N ILE A 21 -14.24 1.99 3.00
CA ILE A 21 -13.93 2.93 4.08
C ILE A 21 -15.19 3.39 4.82
N ASP A 22 -16.26 3.69 4.09
CA ASP A 22 -17.48 4.29 4.64
C ASP A 22 -18.38 3.25 5.35
N GLU A 23 -18.42 1.98 4.91
CA GLU A 23 -19.37 0.96 5.40
C GLU A 23 -18.74 -0.13 6.28
N ILE A 24 -17.44 -0.43 6.15
CA ILE A 24 -16.81 -1.55 6.87
C ILE A 24 -16.07 -1.05 8.11
N SER A 25 -16.68 -1.13 9.29
CA SER A 25 -16.08 -0.60 10.54
C SER A 25 -14.69 -1.15 10.89
N SER A 26 -14.39 -2.40 10.52
CA SER A 26 -13.13 -3.07 10.83
C SER A 26 -12.14 -3.09 9.67
N TRP A 27 -12.29 -2.21 8.67
CA TRP A 27 -11.44 -2.24 7.47
C TRP A 27 -9.95 -2.12 7.81
N VAL A 28 -9.60 -1.31 8.82
CA VAL A 28 -8.20 -1.09 9.24
C VAL A 28 -7.54 -2.39 9.72
N ASP A 29 -8.22 -3.14 10.61
CA ASP A 29 -7.70 -4.39 11.15
C ASP A 29 -7.60 -5.46 10.07
N LEU A 30 -8.61 -5.56 9.21
CA LEU A 30 -8.60 -6.46 8.06
C LEU A 30 -7.43 -6.16 7.12
N LEU A 31 -7.18 -4.89 6.80
CA LEU A 31 -6.06 -4.49 5.95
C LEU A 31 -4.72 -4.84 6.61
N LYS A 32 -4.55 -4.61 7.91
CA LYS A 32 -3.32 -4.99 8.64
C LYS A 32 -3.06 -6.49 8.57
N GLU A 33 -4.08 -7.31 8.83
CA GLU A 33 -3.95 -8.77 8.81
C GLU A 33 -3.56 -9.28 7.42
N ILE A 34 -4.20 -8.79 6.36
CA ILE A 34 -3.88 -9.22 4.99
C ILE A 34 -2.52 -8.70 4.51
N CYS A 35 -2.10 -7.50 4.94
CA CYS A 35 -0.74 -6.99 4.73
C CYS A 35 0.31 -7.88 5.40
N ALA A 36 -0.01 -8.50 6.53
CA ALA A 36 0.90 -9.33 7.31
C ALA A 36 0.81 -10.84 6.98
N SER A 37 0.09 -11.21 5.92
CA SER A 37 -0.10 -12.62 5.56
C SER A 37 1.23 -13.37 5.35
N GLU A 38 1.33 -14.58 5.91
CA GLU A 38 2.48 -15.47 5.71
C GLU A 38 2.54 -16.03 4.28
N ASN A 39 1.42 -16.08 3.58
CA ASN A 39 1.34 -16.57 2.21
C ASN A 39 1.72 -15.45 1.22
N PRO A 40 2.83 -15.57 0.46
CA PRO A 40 3.31 -14.51 -0.42
C PRO A 40 2.31 -14.11 -1.51
N GLU A 41 1.61 -15.09 -2.09
CA GLU A 41 0.63 -14.87 -3.16
C GLU A 41 -0.64 -14.15 -2.65
N VAL A 42 -1.05 -14.42 -1.42
CA VAL A 42 -2.17 -13.72 -0.76
C VAL A 42 -1.73 -12.30 -0.41
N GLN A 43 -0.58 -12.14 0.26
CA GLN A 43 -0.05 -10.83 0.62
C GLN A 43 0.08 -9.92 -0.61
N ARG A 44 0.64 -10.44 -1.71
CA ARG A 44 0.79 -9.70 -2.96
C ARG A 44 -0.54 -9.21 -3.51
N ARG A 45 -1.54 -10.09 -3.63
CA ARG A 45 -2.86 -9.73 -4.17
C ARG A 45 -3.56 -8.72 -3.27
N CYS A 46 -3.43 -8.88 -1.97
CA CYS A 46 -3.97 -7.90 -1.02
C CYS A 46 -3.24 -6.56 -1.13
N MET A 47 -1.92 -6.53 -1.38
CA MET A 47 -1.18 -5.28 -1.58
C MET A 47 -1.54 -4.57 -2.87
N GLN A 48 -1.82 -5.32 -3.92
CA GLN A 48 -2.38 -4.75 -5.13
C GLN A 48 -3.72 -4.07 -4.84
N GLY A 49 -4.59 -4.70 -4.03
CA GLY A 49 -5.87 -4.10 -3.63
C GLY A 49 -5.70 -2.83 -2.77
N VAL A 50 -4.83 -2.85 -1.77
CA VAL A 50 -4.51 -1.67 -0.95
C VAL A 50 -3.94 -0.54 -1.83
N ALA A 51 -3.05 -0.87 -2.75
CA ALA A 51 -2.48 0.10 -3.68
C ALA A 51 -3.54 0.66 -4.65
N ASN A 52 -4.56 -0.11 -5.03
CA ASN A 52 -5.69 0.39 -5.81
C ASN A 52 -6.54 1.35 -4.97
N MET A 53 -6.82 1.00 -3.70
CA MET A 53 -7.58 1.86 -2.78
C MET A 53 -6.88 3.20 -2.57
N VAL A 54 -5.59 3.21 -2.25
CA VAL A 54 -4.83 4.46 -2.07
C VAL A 54 -4.79 5.28 -3.36
N ALA A 55 -4.66 4.63 -4.52
CA ALA A 55 -4.66 5.32 -5.82
C ALA A 55 -6.06 5.79 -6.29
N SER A 56 -7.14 5.37 -5.63
CA SER A 56 -8.51 5.62 -6.08
C SER A 56 -8.95 7.07 -5.92
N SER A 57 -8.62 7.70 -4.79
CA SER A 57 -8.97 9.09 -4.50
C SER A 57 -8.14 9.62 -3.32
N GLU A 58 -7.97 10.95 -3.27
CA GLU A 58 -7.29 11.63 -2.17
C GLU A 58 -7.96 11.35 -0.81
N LYS A 59 -9.30 11.32 -0.75
CA LYS A 59 -10.05 11.04 0.49
C LYS A 59 -9.69 9.65 1.03
N VAL A 60 -9.76 8.61 0.18
CA VAL A 60 -9.43 7.24 0.58
C VAL A 60 -7.96 7.12 0.95
N ALA A 61 -7.06 7.75 0.19
CA ALA A 61 -5.64 7.81 0.53
C ALA A 61 -5.42 8.43 1.91
N ALA A 62 -6.04 9.58 2.20
CA ALA A 62 -5.92 10.26 3.48
C ALA A 62 -6.42 9.40 4.65
N GLU A 63 -7.56 8.73 4.51
CA GLU A 63 -8.06 7.83 5.55
C GLU A 63 -7.11 6.65 5.79
N ILE A 64 -6.58 6.01 4.73
CA ILE A 64 -5.61 4.92 4.89
C ILE A 64 -4.32 5.42 5.56
N MET A 65 -3.79 6.57 5.13
CA MET A 65 -2.50 7.08 5.59
C MET A 65 -2.51 7.57 7.03
N ARG A 66 -3.67 7.90 7.60
CA ARG A 66 -3.82 8.26 9.02
C ARG A 66 -3.82 7.06 9.97
N THR A 67 -3.89 5.83 9.45
CA THR A 67 -3.97 4.60 10.25
C THR A 67 -2.65 3.84 10.30
N ASP A 68 -2.58 2.83 11.17
CA ASP A 68 -1.45 1.91 11.28
C ASP A 68 -1.13 1.15 9.98
N VAL A 69 -2.07 1.09 9.02
CA VAL A 69 -1.82 0.50 7.70
C VAL A 69 -0.65 1.21 7.00
N PHE A 70 -0.50 2.53 7.19
CA PHE A 70 0.65 3.28 6.69
C PHE A 70 1.98 2.73 7.22
N HIS A 71 2.07 2.49 8.53
CA HIS A 71 3.28 1.97 9.15
C HIS A 71 3.62 0.57 8.63
N VAL A 72 2.61 -0.27 8.40
CA VAL A 72 2.78 -1.59 7.78
C VAL A 72 3.31 -1.47 6.35
N LEU A 73 2.75 -0.57 5.53
CA LEU A 73 3.24 -0.31 4.16
C LEU A 73 4.71 0.12 4.16
N VAL A 74 5.09 1.06 5.03
CA VAL A 74 6.48 1.53 5.16
C VAL A 74 7.40 0.39 5.62
N ALA A 75 6.96 -0.45 6.55
CA ALA A 75 7.73 -1.61 7.00
C ALA A 75 7.97 -2.62 5.86
N ILE A 76 6.93 -2.93 5.07
CA ILE A 76 7.04 -3.81 3.90
C ILE A 76 8.02 -3.23 2.87
N VAL A 77 7.97 -1.93 2.59
CA VAL A 77 8.90 -1.29 1.64
C VAL A 77 10.34 -1.29 2.14
N LYS A 78 10.57 -1.05 3.43
CA LYS A 78 11.91 -1.00 4.01
C LYS A 78 12.53 -2.37 4.26
N HIS A 79 11.71 -3.38 4.54
CA HIS A 79 12.19 -4.71 4.90
C HIS A 79 12.01 -5.65 3.71
N SER A 80 13.08 -5.79 2.91
CA SER A 80 13.11 -6.75 1.81
C SER A 80 13.26 -8.17 2.31
N GLN A 81 12.24 -8.98 2.05
CA GLN A 81 12.25 -10.42 2.24
C GLN A 81 12.28 -11.09 0.86
N LYS A 82 13.23 -12.01 0.67
CA LYS A 82 13.34 -12.80 -0.56
C LYS A 82 12.01 -13.51 -0.85
N GLY A 83 11.49 -13.36 -2.07
CA GLY A 83 10.22 -13.93 -2.50
C GLY A 83 8.99 -13.07 -2.21
N ARG A 84 9.15 -11.82 -1.75
CA ARG A 84 8.05 -10.86 -1.53
C ARG A 84 8.24 -9.56 -2.32
N GLU A 85 9.11 -9.56 -3.32
CA GLU A 85 9.49 -8.38 -4.11
C GLU A 85 8.29 -7.73 -4.81
N GLU A 86 7.35 -8.55 -5.30
CA GLU A 86 6.13 -8.04 -5.95
C GLU A 86 5.20 -7.34 -4.96
N ALA A 87 5.06 -7.86 -3.73
CA ALA A 87 4.27 -7.20 -2.69
C ALA A 87 4.91 -5.86 -2.28
N GLN A 88 6.25 -5.80 -2.24
CA GLN A 88 6.96 -4.55 -2.01
C GLN A 88 6.75 -3.52 -3.12
N LYS A 89 6.73 -3.97 -4.38
CA LYS A 89 6.46 -3.11 -5.52
C LYS A 89 5.07 -2.47 -5.41
N GLU A 90 4.06 -3.25 -5.03
CA GLU A 90 2.70 -2.73 -4.83
C GLU A 90 2.62 -1.78 -3.62
N ALA A 91 3.32 -2.08 -2.52
CA ALA A 91 3.40 -1.18 -1.37
C ALA A 91 4.08 0.16 -1.71
N LYS A 92 5.15 0.14 -2.52
CA LYS A 92 5.79 1.36 -3.05
C LYS A 92 4.81 2.17 -3.90
N ARG A 93 4.09 1.51 -4.80
CA ARG A 93 3.05 2.13 -5.64
C ARG A 93 1.98 2.84 -4.80
N ALA A 94 1.56 2.23 -3.69
CA ALA A 94 0.62 2.84 -2.76
C ALA A 94 1.18 4.14 -2.14
N LEU A 95 2.42 4.10 -1.63
CA LEU A 95 3.07 5.28 -1.05
C LEU A 95 3.30 6.39 -2.08
N GLU A 96 3.72 6.05 -3.30
CA GLU A 96 3.87 7.00 -4.41
C GLU A 96 2.54 7.67 -4.77
N ALA A 97 1.44 6.92 -4.80
CA ALA A 97 0.11 7.48 -5.01
C ALA A 97 -0.30 8.47 -3.91
N ALA A 98 -0.01 8.14 -2.65
CA ALA A 98 -0.28 9.04 -1.53
C ALA A 98 0.59 10.32 -1.57
N ILE A 99 1.85 10.22 -2.00
CA ILE A 99 2.72 11.39 -2.25
C ILE A 99 2.15 12.24 -3.38
N ARG A 100 1.68 11.62 -4.47
CA ARG A 100 1.07 12.32 -5.61
C ARG A 100 -0.19 13.09 -5.20
N PHE A 101 -0.95 12.58 -4.25
CA PHE A 101 -2.09 13.29 -3.65
C PHE A 101 -1.70 14.29 -2.56
N GLU A 102 -0.40 14.48 -2.30
CA GLU A 102 0.13 15.36 -1.26
C GLU A 102 -0.35 15.03 0.17
N VAL A 103 -0.85 13.80 0.36
CA VAL A 103 -1.34 13.29 1.66
C VAL A 103 -0.17 12.99 2.60
N ILE A 104 0.97 12.57 2.03
CA ILE A 104 2.21 12.31 2.76
C ILE A 104 3.40 12.99 2.08
N ALA A 105 4.41 13.37 2.86
CA ALA A 105 5.65 13.92 2.33
C ALA A 105 6.69 12.82 2.07
N PRO A 106 7.50 12.92 1.00
CA PRO A 106 8.64 12.04 0.79
C PRO A 106 9.64 12.15 1.94
N THR A 107 10.34 11.06 2.23
CA THR A 107 11.39 11.09 3.26
C THR A 107 12.59 11.93 2.78
N LYS A 108 13.29 12.64 3.68
CA LYS A 108 14.55 13.35 3.36
C LYS A 108 15.55 12.52 2.56
N ARG A 109 15.62 11.21 2.84
CA ARG A 109 16.43 10.24 2.10
C ARG A 109 15.96 10.05 0.65
N GLN A 110 14.66 9.89 0.43
CA GLN A 110 14.09 9.76 -0.93
C GLN A 110 14.33 11.04 -1.73
N MET A 111 14.07 12.21 -1.12
CA MET A 111 14.37 13.51 -1.72
C MET A 111 15.85 13.62 -2.13
N PHE A 112 16.76 13.12 -1.28
CA PHE A 112 18.20 13.11 -1.57
C PHE A 112 18.56 12.15 -2.72
N GLU A 113 18.03 10.92 -2.71
CA GLU A 113 18.24 9.91 -3.75
C GLU A 113 17.75 10.40 -5.12
N ASP A 114 16.56 11.02 -5.17
CA ASP A 114 15.96 11.58 -6.39
C ASP A 114 16.78 12.78 -6.92
N THR A 115 17.19 13.68 -6.02
CA THR A 115 17.97 14.88 -6.38
C THR A 115 19.34 14.51 -6.96
N HIS A 116 19.99 13.48 -6.40
CA HIS A 116 21.36 13.11 -6.76
C HIS A 116 21.44 11.90 -7.72
N LYS A 117 20.30 11.30 -8.10
CA LYS A 117 20.20 10.09 -8.93
C LYS A 117 21.10 8.94 -8.44
N VAL A 118 21.25 8.77 -7.13
CA VAL A 118 22.06 7.72 -6.50
C VAL A 118 21.21 6.88 -5.56
N SER A 119 21.35 5.55 -5.67
CA SER A 119 20.81 4.61 -4.67
C SER A 119 21.76 4.56 -3.48
N THR A 120 21.27 4.88 -2.28
CA THR A 120 22.07 4.72 -1.04
C THR A 120 21.88 3.35 -0.39
N ILE A 121 21.18 2.44 -1.05
CA ILE A 121 21.03 1.04 -0.62
C ILE A 121 22.28 0.30 -1.13
N LYS A 122 23.13 -0.18 -0.21
CA LYS A 122 24.20 -1.11 -0.57
C LYS A 122 23.56 -2.45 -0.95
N GLU A 123 23.82 -2.92 -2.17
CA GLU A 123 23.50 -4.28 -2.62
C GLU A 123 24.21 -5.34 -1.75
#